data_AF-A0A3B9FZ09-F1
#
_entry.id   AF-A0A3B9FZ09-F1
#
_cell.length_a   1.000
_cell.length_b   1.000
_cell.length_c   1.000
_cell.angle_alpha   90.00
_cell.angle_beta   90.00
_cell.angle_gamma   90.00
#
_symmetry.space_group_name_H-M   'P 1'
#
loop_
_entity.id
_entity.type
_entity.pdbx_description
1 polymer ?
#
loop_
_entity_poly.entity_id
_entity_poly.type
_entity_poly.pdbx_seq_one_letter_code
_entity_poly.pdbx_strand_id
1 'polypeptide(L)' 'MFRELVRKGQQLDENTCIKLLKETKRGVLSVIGDDGYPYGTPINHFYNEEDGKIYFHGG' A
#
# COMPACT_ATOMS: atom_id res chain seq x y z
N MET A 1 -10.51 -9.16 9.22
CA MET A 1 -11.58 -8.46 8.48
C MET A 1 -11.13 -7.03 8.26
N PHE A 2 -11.11 -6.54 7.01
CA PHE A 2 -10.77 -5.14 6.77
C PHE A 2 -11.90 -4.24 7.30
N ARG A 3 -11.52 -3.15 7.96
CA ARG A 3 -12.48 -2.15 8.43
C ARG A 3 -13.04 -1.39 7.22
N GLU A 4 -14.33 -1.09 7.25
CA GLU A 4 -14.90 -0.20 6.24
C GLU A 4 -14.24 1.18 6.32
N LEU A 5 -14.07 1.81 5.16
CA LEU A 5 -13.62 3.20 5.08
C LEU A 5 -14.65 4.11 5.74
N VAL A 6 -14.20 4.96 6.67
CA VAL A 6 -15.07 5.95 7.34
C VAL A 6 -15.64 6.95 6.32
N ARG A 7 -14.84 7.36 5.33
CA ARG A 7 -15.23 8.32 4.29
C ARG A 7 -15.51 7.62 2.95
N LYS A 8 -16.59 6.82 2.89
CA LYS A 8 -16.96 6.05 1.69
C LYS A 8 -17.11 6.91 0.42
N GLY A 9 -17.58 8.15 0.54
CA GLY A 9 -17.72 9.07 -0.61
C GLY A 9 -16.39 9.57 -1.21
N GLN A 10 -15.24 9.31 -0.57
CA GLN A 10 -13.90 9.65 -1.07
C GLN A 10 -13.13 8.41 -1.54
N GLN A 11 -13.76 7.24 -1.57
CA GLN A 11 -13.13 6.02 -2.04
C GLN A 11 -12.82 6.14 -3.54
N LEU A 12 -11.57 5.86 -3.91
CA LEU A 12 -11.16 5.76 -5.30
C LEU A 12 -11.69 4.46 -5.91
N ASP A 13 -11.94 4.49 -7.22
CA ASP A 13 -12.21 3.27 -7.95
C ASP A 13 -10.97 2.37 -7.98
N GLU A 14 -11.20 1.07 -8.05
CA GLU A 14 -10.15 0.06 -7.99
C GLU A 14 -9.15 0.18 -9.14
N ASN A 15 -9.61 0.51 -10.35
CA ASN A 15 -8.76 0.69 -11.52
C ASN A 15 -7.80 1.87 -11.35
N THR A 16 -8.27 2.98 -10.78
CA THR A 16 -7.42 4.13 -10.42
C THR A 16 -6.40 3.75 -9.36
N CYS A 17 -6.77 2.97 -8.34
CA CYS A 17 -5.82 2.46 -7.35
C CYS A 17 -4.72 1.61 -8.00
N ILE A 18 -5.10 0.66 -8.86
CA ILE A 18 -4.15 -0.20 -9.59
C ILE A 18 -3.23 0.64 -10.48
N LYS A 19 -3.77 1.62 -11.21
CA LYS A 19 -2.99 2.55 -12.03
C LYS A 19 -1.95 3.29 -11.20
N LEU A 20 -2.32 3.81 -10.03
CA LEU A 20 -1.38 4.47 -9.12
C LEU A 20 -0.27 3.53 -8.66
N LEU A 21 -0.61 2.28 -8.33
CA LEU A 21 0.39 1.28 -7.92
C LEU A 21 1.40 0.96 -9.03
N LYS A 22 0.97 0.98 -10.29
CA LYS A 22 1.84 0.76 -11.47
C LYS A 22 2.71 1.96 -11.83
N GLU A 23 2.16 3.18 -11.72
CA GLU A 23 2.83 4.41 -12.17
C GLU A 23 3.77 5.00 -11.10
N THR A 24 3.48 4.77 -9.82
CA THR A 24 4.30 5.27 -8.71
C THR A 24 5.41 4.29 -8.36
N LYS A 25 6.63 4.81 -8.17
CA LYS A 25 7.82 3.99 -7.88
C LYS A 25 8.01 3.68 -6.40
N ARG A 26 7.34 4.43 -5.51
CA ARG A 26 7.53 4.34 -4.05
C ARG A 26 6.24 4.62 -3.31
N GLY A 27 6.11 3.99 -2.14
CA GLY A 27 5.10 4.26 -1.14
C GLY A 27 5.72 4.37 0.24
N VAL A 28 4.87 4.45 1.27
CA VAL A 28 5.30 4.35 2.67
C VAL A 28 4.79 3.01 3.21
N LEU A 29 5.72 2.11 3.54
CA LEU A 29 5.40 0.87 4.26
C LEU A 29 5.31 1.18 5.74
N SER A 30 4.12 0.99 6.32
CA SER A 30 3.89 1.15 7.76
C SER A 30 3.78 -0.22 8.42
N VAL A 31 4.62 -0.45 9.42
CA VAL A 31 4.67 -1.67 10.22
C VAL A 31 4.49 -1.35 11.70
N ILE A 32 4.14 -2.37 12.47
CA ILE A 32 4.10 -2.31 13.93
C ILE A 32 5.39 -2.95 14.42
N GLY A 33 6.27 -2.14 15.01
CA GLY A 33 7.52 -2.58 15.62
C GLY A 33 7.33 -3.04 17.07
N ASP A 34 8.44 -3.08 17.81
CA ASP A 34 8.47 -3.50 19.21
C ASP A 34 7.51 -2.69 20.08
N ASP A 35 6.88 -3.36 21.03
CA ASP A 35 5.88 -2.81 21.95
C ASP A 35 4.72 -2.07 21.27
N GLY A 36 4.43 -2.39 20.00
CA GLY A 36 3.37 -1.75 19.24
C GLY A 36 3.75 -0.40 18.62
N TYR A 37 5.04 -0.04 18.63
CA TYR A 37 5.50 1.25 18.11
C TYR A 37 5.31 1.33 16.58
N PRO A 38 4.53 2.30 16.06
CA PRO A 38 4.31 2.41 14.62
C PRO A 38 5.57 2.95 13.94
N TYR A 39 5.98 2.30 12.86
CA TYR A 39 7.12 2.72 12.05
C TYR A 39 6.75 2.77 10.57
N GLY A 40 7.03 3.90 9.93
CA GLY A 40 6.79 4.13 8.51
C GLY A 40 8.12 4.37 7.79
N THR A 41 8.36 3.63 6.71
CA THR A 41 9.56 3.81 5.87
C THR A 41 9.19 4.00 4.41
N PRO A 42 9.78 4.98 3.69
CA PRO A 42 9.61 5.09 2.26
C PRO A 42 10.32 3.91 1.59
N ILE A 43 9.60 3.15 0.78
CA ILE A 43 10.16 1.98 0.09
C ILE A 43 9.72 1.98 -1.37
N ASN A 44 10.63 1.56 -2.24
CA ASN A 44 10.28 1.29 -3.63
C ASN A 44 9.45 0.01 -3.70
N HIS A 45 8.49 -0.03 -4.61
CA HIS A 45 7.61 -1.18 -4.78
C HIS A 45 7.39 -1.51 -6.25
N PHE A 46 6.99 -2.76 -6.50
CA PHE A 46 6.52 -3.27 -7.77
C PHE A 46 5.14 -3.88 -7.57
N TYR A 47 4.16 -3.47 -8.38
CA TYR A 47 2.85 -4.10 -8.41
C TYR A 47 2.80 -5.15 -9.52
N ASN A 48 2.53 -6.40 -9.17
CA ASN A 48 2.35 -7.49 -10.12
C ASN A 48 0.87 -7.63 -10.47
N GLU A 49 0.53 -7.42 -11.74
CA GLU A 49 -0.84 -7.52 -12.24
C GLU A 49 -1.36 -8.96 -12.30
N GLU A 50 -0.48 -9.95 -12.42
CA GLU A 50 -0.89 -11.35 -12.56
C GLU A 50 -1.46 -11.92 -11.25
N ASP A 51 -0.93 -11.48 -10.10
CA ASP A 51 -1.34 -11.97 -8.78
C ASP A 51 -1.93 -10.88 -7.86
N GLY A 52 -1.96 -9.62 -8.32
CA GLY A 52 -2.50 -8.48 -7.58
C GLY A 52 -1.69 -8.09 -6.34
N LYS A 53 -0.40 -8.45 -6.27
CA LYS A 53 0.45 -8.21 -5.08
C LYS A 53 1.43 -7.08 -5.27
N ILE A 54 1.81 -6.47 -4.14
CA ILE A 54 2.89 -5.50 -4.04
C ILE A 54 4.14 -6.21 -3.53
N TYR A 55 5.21 -6.17 -4.32
CA TYR A 55 6.53 -6.66 -3.98
C TYR A 55 7.44 -5.50 -3.64
N PHE A 56 8.26 -5.67 -2.61
CA PHE A 56 9.28 -4.72 -2.21
C PHE A 56 10.47 -5.49 -1.62
N HIS A 57 11.64 -4.86 -1.62
CA HIS A 57 12.83 -5.40 -0.98
C HIS A 57 13.37 -4.36 -0.01
N GLY A 58 13.54 -4.76 1.24
CA GLY A 58 14.19 -3.98 2.29
C GLY A 58 15.46 -4.69 2.71
N GLY A 59 16.53 -3.94 2.90
CA GLY A 59 17.76 -4.42 3.53
C GLY A 59 17.64 -4.42 5.05
#